data_AF-A0A7S0WNY7-F1
#
_entry.id   AF-A0A7S0WNY7-F1
#
_cell.length_a   1.000
_cell.length_b   1.000
_cell.length_c   1.000
_cell.angle_alpha   90.00
_cell.angle_beta   90.00
_cell.angle_gamma   90.00
#
_symmetry.space_group_name_H-M   'P 1'
#
loop_
_entity.id
_entity.type
_entity.pdbx_description
1 polymer ?
#
loop_
_entity_poly.entity_id
_entity_poly.type
_entity_poly.pdbx_seq_one_letter_code
_entity_poly.pdbx_strand_id
1 'polypeptide(L)'
;GKLLHIHGTVIRASVAKMLEAGKEFVCTKCKHRFHVAADMAQGGKLTVPKTCPAGLLEMAAGEGGQGAGEGCQGTNFRPLDESTMLRDFQELKVQEAVQGM
;
A
#
# COMPACT_ATOMS: atom_id res chain seq x y z
N GLY A 1 9.77 8.05 -10.66
CA GLY A 1 10.97 8.44 -9.87
C GLY A 1 12.22 8.02 -10.61
N LYS A 2 13.39 8.54 -10.22
CA LYS A 2 14.70 8.08 -10.71
C LYS A 2 15.52 7.61 -9.50
N LEU A 3 16.32 6.56 -9.68
CA LEU A 3 17.26 6.12 -8.65
C LEU A 3 18.43 7.10 -8.57
N LEU A 4 18.80 7.52 -7.37
CA LEU A 4 19.91 8.43 -7.11
C LEU A 4 20.85 7.81 -6.07
N HIS A 5 22.14 8.07 -6.21
CA HIS A 5 23.16 7.77 -5.21
C HIS A 5 23.62 9.09 -4.58
N ILE A 6 23.53 9.20 -3.26
CA ILE A 6 23.96 10.37 -2.48
C ILE A 6 24.90 9.91 -1.35
N HIS A 7 25.84 10.77 -0.98
CA HIS A 7 26.76 10.58 0.16
C HIS A 7 26.63 11.76 1.13
N GLY A 8 26.57 11.48 2.43
CA GLY A 8 26.37 12.50 3.46
C GLY A 8 26.33 11.92 4.88
N THR A 9 26.08 12.77 5.87
CA THR A 9 26.03 12.41 7.30
C THR A 9 24.58 12.38 7.79
N VAL A 10 24.18 11.31 8.45
CA VAL A 10 22.88 11.27 9.15
C VAL A 10 22.95 12.16 10.39
N ILE A 11 22.24 13.29 10.39
CA ILE A 11 22.25 14.26 11.50
C ILE A 11 21.04 14.13 12.43
N ARG A 12 20.00 13.42 12.00
CA ARG A 12 18.82 13.13 12.81
C ARG A 12 18.15 11.86 12.35
N ALA A 13 17.71 11.05 13.31
CA ALA A 13 16.78 9.95 13.09
C ALA A 13 15.54 10.17 13.97
N SER A 14 14.35 9.91 13.43
CA SER A 14 13.13 9.86 14.25
C SER A 14 13.12 8.61 15.13
N VAL A 15 12.23 8.59 16.12
CA VAL A 15 11.83 7.33 16.77
C VAL A 15 11.24 6.42 15.70
N ALA A 16 11.61 5.13 15.76
CA ALA A 16 11.01 4.11 14.91
C ALA A 16 9.53 3.94 15.28
N LYS A 17 8.67 3.92 14.27
CA LYS A 17 7.22 3.76 14.43
C LYS A 17 6.79 2.49 13.71
N MET A 18 5.80 1.81 14.25
CA MET A 18 5.09 0.76 13.53
C MET A 18 3.89 1.39 12.83
N LEU A 19 3.85 1.35 11.50
CA LEU A 19 2.74 1.86 10.71
C LEU A 19 1.96 0.72 10.06
N GLU A 20 0.67 0.92 9.90
CA GLU A 20 -0.16 0.07 9.05
C GLU A 20 0.28 0.25 7.59
N ALA A 21 0.81 -0.82 7.01
CA ALA A 21 1.30 -0.88 5.64
C ALA A 21 0.25 -1.39 4.65
N GLY A 22 -0.81 -2.00 5.15
CA GLY A 22 -1.88 -2.52 4.32
C GLY A 22 -2.91 -3.31 5.10
N LYS A 23 -4.04 -3.58 4.46
CA LYS A 23 -5.15 -4.36 5.02
C LYS A 23 -5.92 -5.06 3.91
N GLU A 24 -6.49 -6.23 4.21
CA GLU A 24 -7.38 -6.90 3.27
C GLU A 24 -8.84 -6.50 3.49
N PHE A 25 -9.55 -6.38 2.38
CA PHE A 25 -10.98 -6.07 2.36
C PHE A 25 -11.73 -7.10 1.53
N VAL A 26 -13.00 -7.29 1.85
CA VAL A 26 -13.93 -8.13 1.09
C VAL A 26 -15.11 -7.29 0.61
N CYS A 27 -15.43 -7.40 -0.68
CA CYS A 27 -16.65 -6.79 -1.22
C CYS A 27 -17.89 -7.48 -0.65
N THR A 28 -18.82 -6.70 -0.11
CA THR A 28 -20.04 -7.26 0.48
C THR A 28 -20.98 -7.86 -0.58
N LYS A 29 -20.92 -7.36 -1.84
CA LYS A 29 -21.74 -7.80 -2.98
C LYS A 29 -21.24 -9.10 -3.61
N CYS A 30 -20.01 -9.12 -4.12
CA CYS A 30 -19.46 -10.29 -4.84
C CYS A 30 -18.51 -11.17 -4.02
N LYS A 31 -18.23 -10.81 -2.75
CA LYS A 31 -17.28 -11.51 -1.87
C LYS A 31 -15.83 -11.57 -2.36
N HIS A 32 -15.48 -10.81 -3.40
CA HIS A 32 -14.09 -10.66 -3.85
C HIS A 32 -13.23 -10.01 -2.76
N ARG A 33 -12.10 -10.66 -2.44
CA ARG A 33 -11.09 -10.17 -1.49
C ARG A 33 -10.00 -9.41 -2.25
N PHE A 34 -9.58 -8.28 -1.72
CA PHE A 34 -8.53 -7.47 -2.31
C PHE A 34 -7.68 -6.79 -1.23
N HIS A 35 -6.40 -6.58 -1.55
CA HIS A 35 -5.47 -5.89 -0.69
C HIS A 35 -5.49 -4.38 -0.96
N VAL A 36 -5.45 -3.57 0.10
CA VAL A 36 -5.23 -2.12 0.02
C VAL A 36 -3.91 -1.82 0.70
N ALA A 37 -2.93 -1.35 -0.08
CA ALA A 37 -1.66 -0.89 0.44
C ALA A 37 -1.80 0.53 1.02
N ALA A 38 -1.09 0.80 2.10
CA ALA A 38 -1.05 2.10 2.73
C ALA A 38 0.05 2.99 2.13
N ASP A 39 -0.19 4.30 2.11
CA ASP A 39 0.84 5.29 1.79
C ASP A 39 1.69 5.58 3.03
N MET A 40 2.88 4.97 3.08
CA MET A 40 3.84 5.13 4.17
C MET A 40 4.38 6.57 4.28
N ALA A 41 4.50 7.29 3.17
CA ALA A 41 4.96 8.69 3.17
C ALA A 41 3.90 9.64 3.75
N GLN A 42 2.62 9.23 3.72
CA GLN A 42 1.50 9.92 4.36
C GLN A 42 1.12 9.29 5.71
N GLY A 43 2.06 8.64 6.38
CA GLY A 43 1.86 8.10 7.73
C GLY A 43 1.02 6.82 7.79
N GLY A 44 1.02 6.00 6.75
CA GLY A 44 0.28 4.72 6.72
C GLY A 44 -1.19 4.89 6.32
N LYS A 45 -1.52 5.89 5.51
CA LYS A 45 -2.89 6.15 5.08
C LYS A 45 -3.38 5.09 4.09
N LEU A 46 -4.44 4.35 4.44
CA LEU A 46 -5.14 3.45 3.53
C LEU A 46 -6.12 4.22 2.64
N THR A 47 -6.02 4.03 1.32
CA THR A 47 -6.99 4.57 0.36
C THR A 47 -7.79 3.44 -0.26
N VAL A 48 -8.93 3.12 0.34
CA VAL A 48 -9.84 2.07 -0.15
C VAL A 48 -10.45 2.51 -1.49
N PRO A 49 -10.49 1.64 -2.52
CA PRO A 49 -11.09 1.97 -3.80
C PRO A 49 -12.58 2.32 -3.66
N LYS A 50 -13.10 3.19 -4.54
CA LYS A 50 -14.51 3.60 -4.53
C LYS A 50 -15.45 2.52 -5.08
N THR A 51 -14.94 1.66 -5.95
CA THR A 51 -15.69 0.59 -6.62
C THR A 51 -14.89 -0.71 -6.55
N CYS A 52 -15.60 -1.84 -6.49
CA CYS A 52 -14.98 -3.15 -6.35
C CYS A 52 -13.98 -3.43 -7.49
N PRO A 53 -12.75 -3.86 -7.18
CA PRO A 53 -11.73 -4.12 -8.20
C PRO A 53 -11.94 -5.45 -8.95
N ALA A 54 -12.92 -6.27 -8.57
CA ALA A 54 -13.16 -7.59 -9.17
C ALA A 54 -13.36 -7.54 -10.71
N GLY A 55 -13.88 -6.43 -11.24
CA GLY A 55 -14.04 -6.23 -12.68
C GLY A 55 -12.81 -5.65 -13.40
N LEU A 56 -11.79 -5.23 -12.65
CA LEU A 56 -10.53 -4.70 -13.19
C LEU A 56 -9.42 -5.75 -13.25
N LEU A 57 -9.67 -6.95 -12.69
CA LEU A 57 -8.68 -8.01 -12.48
C LEU A 57 -8.63 -9.06 -13.60
N GLU A 58 -9.11 -8.74 -14.80
CA GLU A 58 -8.93 -9.55 -16.02
C GLU A 58 -7.48 -9.56 -16.57
N MET A 59 -6.48 -9.13 -15.79
CA MET A 59 -5.09 -8.98 -16.27
C MET A 59 -4.02 -9.64 -15.38
N ALA A 60 -4.37 -10.29 -14.27
CA ALA A 60 -3.37 -10.72 -13.28
C ALA A 60 -3.53 -12.12 -12.65
N ALA A 61 -4.45 -12.98 -13.10
CA ALA A 61 -4.51 -14.36 -12.63
C ALA A 61 -4.81 -15.33 -13.77
N GLY A 62 -3.98 -16.37 -13.86
CA GLY A 62 -3.98 -17.35 -14.93
C GLY A 62 -5.26 -18.16 -15.09
N GLU A 63 -5.23 -18.91 -16.18
CA GLU A 63 -6.17 -19.88 -16.75
C GLU A 63 -7.09 -20.57 -15.72
N GLY A 64 -8.41 -20.29 -15.79
CA GLY A 64 -9.42 -21.13 -15.13
C GLY A 64 -10.70 -20.48 -14.59
N GLY A 65 -10.91 -19.16 -14.71
CA GLY A 65 -12.10 -18.49 -14.16
C GLY A 65 -13.22 -18.27 -15.18
N GLN A 66 -14.27 -19.08 -15.13
CA GLN A 66 -15.49 -18.90 -15.93
C GLN A 66 -16.25 -17.64 -15.49
N GLY A 67 -16.47 -16.71 -16.42
CA GLY A 67 -17.52 -15.69 -16.34
C GLY A 67 -17.04 -14.25 -16.46
N ALA A 68 -16.80 -13.80 -17.71
CA ALA A 68 -16.79 -12.39 -18.06
C ALA A 68 -18.22 -11.81 -17.95
N GLY A 69 -18.68 -11.64 -16.71
CA GLY A 69 -19.85 -10.82 -16.40
C GLY A 69 -19.45 -9.34 -16.29
N GLU A 70 -20.43 -8.45 -16.41
CA GLU A 70 -20.23 -7.03 -16.09
C GLU A 70 -19.55 -6.91 -14.72
N GLY A 71 -18.40 -6.22 -14.67
CA GLY A 71 -17.59 -6.10 -13.48
C GLY A 71 -18.40 -5.69 -12.24
N CYS A 72 -18.04 -6.20 -11.06
CA CYS A 72 -18.79 -5.88 -9.84
C CYS A 72 -18.76 -4.36 -9.56
N GLN A 73 -19.92 -3.71 -9.59
CA GLN A 73 -20.07 -2.30 -9.21
C GLN A 73 -20.31 -2.09 -7.71
N GLY A 74 -19.88 -3.03 -6.86
CA GLY A 74 -20.05 -2.92 -5.41
C GLY A 74 -19.21 -1.78 -4.84
N THR A 75 -19.78 -0.97 -3.95
CA THR A 75 -19.11 0.17 -3.29
C THR A 75 -18.93 -0.03 -1.78
N ASN A 76 -19.45 -1.14 -1.24
CA ASN A 76 -19.40 -1.48 0.18
C ASN A 76 -18.40 -2.61 0.43
N PHE A 77 -17.43 -2.35 1.31
CA PHE A 77 -16.34 -3.28 1.65
C PHE A 77 -16.26 -3.47 3.15
N ARG A 78 -16.02 -4.70 3.59
CA ARG A 78 -15.71 -5.03 4.98
C ARG A 78 -14.22 -5.31 5.12
N PRO A 79 -13.50 -4.73 6.09
CA PRO A 79 -12.14 -5.16 6.42
C PRO A 79 -12.18 -6.60 6.93
N LEU A 80 -11.17 -7.40 6.57
CA LEU A 80 -11.00 -8.72 7.14
C LEU A 80 -10.28 -8.63 8.49
N ASP A 81 -10.80 -9.36 9.47
CA ASP A 81 -10.22 -9.41 10.81
C ASP A 81 -8.82 -10.03 10.74
N GLU A 82 -7.90 -9.56 11.60
CA GLU A 82 -6.49 -10.00 11.65
C GLU A 82 -5.70 -9.87 10.32
N SER A 83 -6.17 -9.05 9.38
CA SER A 83 -5.49 -8.82 8.08
C SER A 83 -4.59 -7.58 8.03
N THR A 84 -4.44 -6.87 9.16
CA THR A 84 -3.61 -5.68 9.27
C THR A 84 -2.13 -6.05 9.09
N MET A 85 -1.48 -5.44 8.11
CA MET A 85 -0.06 -5.60 7.85
C MET A 85 0.70 -4.42 8.45
N LEU A 86 1.75 -4.70 9.20
CA LEU A 86 2.52 -3.70 9.91
C LEU A 86 3.95 -3.64 9.36
N ARG A 87 4.52 -2.43 9.32
CA ARG A 87 5.90 -2.18 8.91
C ARG A 87 6.55 -1.13 9.79
N ASP A 88 7.83 -1.30 10.03
CA ASP A 88 8.64 -0.26 10.66
C ASP A 88 8.82 0.93 9.72
N PHE A 89 8.77 2.11 10.30
CA PHE A 89 8.94 3.39 9.63
C PHE A 89 9.85 4.30 10.44
N GLN A 90 10.84 4.88 9.76
CA GLN A 90 11.75 5.83 10.36
C GLN A 90 12.10 6.92 9.35
N GLU A 91 12.15 8.16 9.83
CA GLU A 91 12.57 9.31 9.04
C GLU A 91 14.02 9.64 9.39
N LEU A 92 14.85 9.75 8.37
CA LEU A 92 16.27 10.10 8.48
C LEU A 92 16.51 11.46 7.81
N LYS A 93 17.21 12.36 8.50
CA LYS A 93 17.72 13.60 7.93
C LYS A 93 19.20 13.44 7.62
N VAL A 94 19.55 13.50 6.34
CA VAL A 94 20.93 13.43 5.86
C VAL A 94 21.39 14.84 5.47
N GLN A 95 22.58 15.24 5.93
CA GLN A 95 23.26 16.45 5.52
C GLN A 95 24.35 16.11 4.49
N GLU A 96 24.55 16.96 3.49
CA GLU A 96 25.63 16.79 2.53
C GLU A 96 27.01 16.78 3.21
N ALA A 97 27.98 16.08 2.60
CA ALA A 97 29.35 16.10 3.10
C ALA A 97 29.97 17.48 2.89
N VAL A 98 30.50 18.09 3.95
CA VAL A 98 31.29 19.31 3.83
C VAL A 98 32.65 18.91 3.25
N GLN A 99 32.93 19.33 2.02
CA GLN A 99 34.27 19.23 1.46
C GLN A 99 35.14 20.28 2.16
N GLY A 100 36.12 19.81 2.93
CA GLY A 100 37.15 20.68 3.48
C GLY A 100 37.92 21.36 2.34
N MET A 101 38.12 22.67 2.47
CA MET A 101 38.93 23.50 1.58
C MET A 101 40.40 23.06 1.59
#